data_AF-A0A970XZ10-F1
#
_entry.id   AF-A0A970XZ10-F1
#
_cell.length_a   1.000
_cell.length_b   1.000
_cell.length_c   1.000
_cell.angle_alpha   90.00
_cell.angle_beta   90.00
_cell.angle_gamma   90.00
#
_symmetry.space_group_name_H-M   'P 1'
#
loop_
_entity.id
_entity.type
_entity.pdbx_description
1 polymer ?
#
loop_
_entity_poly.entity_id
_entity_poly.type
_entity_poly.pdbx_seq_one_letter_code
_entity_poly.pdbx_strand_id
1 'polypeptide(L)'
;MTAYELLTKNLEDIHVILKDHGCLLNYLKGGGDAPVLRRCVSSCPHKRKLKETLLETIQVLEESKRAFKSRQLEELRKKLIGVLAETA
;
A
#
# COMPACT_ATOMS: atom_id res chain seq x y z
N MET A 1 2.83 24.94 -3.34
CA MET A 1 3.62 24.42 -2.21
C MET A 1 4.79 25.36 -1.97
N THR A 2 4.88 25.94 -0.78
CA THR A 2 6.02 26.76 -0.36
C THR A 2 7.19 25.86 0.09
N ALA A 3 8.40 26.40 0.11
CA ALA A 3 9.58 25.67 0.59
C ALA A 3 9.41 25.19 2.05
N TYR A 4 8.68 25.95 2.87
CA TYR A 4 8.41 25.61 4.26
C TYR A 4 7.46 24.42 4.38
N GLU A 5 6.38 24.40 3.59
CA GLU A 5 5.44 23.26 3.52
C GLU A 5 6.13 21.96 3.09
N LEU A 6 7.06 22.04 2.13
CA LEU A 6 7.86 20.89 1.71
C LEU A 6 8.77 20.38 2.83
N LEU A 7 9.39 21.30 3.58
CA LEU A 7 10.27 20.96 4.69
C LEU A 7 9.51 20.29 5.83
N THR A 8 8.33 20.81 6.18
CA THR A 8 7.43 20.23 7.18
C THR A 8 7.03 18.82 6.80
N LYS A 9 6.60 18.61 5.55
CA LYS A 9 6.23 17.29 5.04
C LYS A 9 7.40 16.30 5.14
N ASN A 10 8.61 16.72 4.75
CA ASN A 10 9.79 15.85 4.82
C ASN A 10 10.13 15.49 6.28
N LEU A 11 9.98 16.42 7.22
CA LEU A 11 10.22 16.14 8.64
C LEU A 11 9.18 15.16 9.20
N GLU A 12 7.92 15.29 8.82
CA GLU A 12 6.85 14.35 9.18
C GLU A 12 7.15 12.95 8.63
N ASP A 13 7.56 12.84 7.36
CA ASP A 13 7.92 11.57 6.72
C ASP A 13 9.10 10.89 7.46
N ILE A 14 10.14 11.65 7.80
CA ILE A 14 11.30 11.14 8.56
C ILE A 14 10.87 10.68 9.97
N HIS A 15 9.99 11.44 10.63
CA HIS A 15 9.51 11.09 11.96
C HIS A 15 8.73 9.78 11.96
N VAL A 16 7.89 9.55 10.94
CA VAL A 16 7.17 8.28 10.76
C VAL A 16 8.14 7.12 10.58
N ILE A 17 9.17 7.28 9.73
CA ILE A 17 10.18 6.23 9.49
C ILE A 17 10.95 5.88 10.78
N LEU A 18 11.37 6.89 11.54
CA LEU A 18 12.09 6.67 12.81
C LEU A 18 11.22 5.95 13.84
N LYS A 19 9.92 6.26 13.89
CA LYS A 19 8.96 5.59 14.77
C LYS A 19 8.81 4.11 14.40
N ASP A 20 8.72 3.79 13.11
CA ASP A 20 8.65 2.42 12.61
C ASP A 20 9.92 1.63 12.97
N HIS A 21 11.11 2.24 12.80
CA HIS A 21 12.36 1.62 13.23
C HIS A 21 12.41 1.38 14.74
N GLY A 22 11.92 2.31 15.56
CA GLY A 22 11.83 2.12 17.01
C GLY A 22 10.94 0.94 17.39
N CYS A 23 9.81 0.75 16.70
CA CYS A 23 8.94 -0.42 16.89
C CYS A 23 9.66 -1.74 16.55
N LEU A 24 10.42 -1.77 15.45
CA LEU A 24 11.20 -2.95 15.05
C LEU A 24 12.28 -3.31 16.07
N LEU A 25 13.02 -2.32 16.56
CA LEU A 25 14.09 -2.54 17.55
C LEU A 25 13.53 -3.04 18.89
N ASN A 26 12.41 -2.49 19.35
CA ASN A 26 11.75 -2.94 20.58
C ASN A 26 11.24 -4.39 20.46
N TYR A 27 10.79 -4.78 19.27
CA TYR A 27 10.36 -6.15 18.98
C TYR A 27 11.53 -7.14 18.97
N LEU A 28 12.65 -6.79 18.31
CA LEU A 28 13.87 -7.62 18.34
C LEU A 28 14.40 -7.79 19.76
N LYS A 29 14.34 -6.73 20.57
CA LYS A 29 14.71 -6.75 21.99
C LYS A 29 13.80 -7.67 22.83
N GLY A 30 12.54 -7.82 22.44
CA GLY A 30 11.55 -8.66 23.12
C GLY A 30 11.57 -10.15 22.76
N GLY A 31 12.49 -10.59 21.90
CA GLY A 31 12.61 -12.01 21.49
C GLY A 31 11.45 -12.51 20.62
N GLY A 32 10.87 -11.64 19.80
CA GLY A 32 9.57 -11.88 19.18
C GLY A 32 9.52 -12.97 18.09
N ASP A 33 8.56 -13.86 18.24
CA ASP A 33 8.00 -14.73 17.20
C ASP A 33 7.39 -13.88 16.05
N ALA A 34 7.36 -14.41 14.83
CA ALA A 34 7.27 -13.71 13.54
C ALA A 34 6.07 -12.76 13.19
N PRO A 35 4.95 -12.65 13.93
CA PRO A 35 3.78 -11.90 13.41
C PRO A 35 3.91 -10.37 13.25
N VAL A 36 4.84 -9.69 13.95
CA VAL A 36 4.89 -8.21 13.98
C VAL A 36 5.58 -7.62 12.75
N LEU A 37 6.47 -8.37 12.08
CA LEU A 37 7.10 -7.94 10.83
C LEU A 37 6.07 -7.66 9.73
N ARG A 38 4.93 -8.39 9.71
CA ARG A 38 3.82 -8.09 8.79
C ARG A 38 3.21 -6.70 9.01
N ARG A 39 3.18 -6.20 10.25
CA ARG A 39 2.55 -4.92 10.59
C ARG A 39 3.42 -3.72 10.22
N CYS A 40 4.75 -3.81 10.35
CA CYS A 40 5.63 -2.74 9.87
C CYS A 40 5.69 -2.70 8.33
N VAL A 41 5.73 -3.86 7.67
CA VAL A 41 5.67 -3.93 6.20
C VAL A 41 4.30 -3.44 5.66
N SER A 42 3.22 -3.53 6.44
CA SER A 42 1.92 -2.96 6.06
C SER A 42 1.87 -1.42 6.05
N SER A 43 2.80 -0.73 6.70
CA SER A 43 2.89 0.75 6.69
C SER A 43 3.69 1.28 5.48
N CYS A 44 4.32 0.40 4.69
CA CYS A 44 5.13 0.81 3.55
C CYS A 44 4.32 1.71 2.58
N PRO A 45 4.74 2.96 2.35
CA PRO A 45 4.00 3.90 1.51
C PRO A 45 3.87 3.40 0.06
N HIS A 46 4.85 2.64 -0.43
CA HIS A 46 4.77 1.99 -1.75
C HIS A 46 3.69 0.91 -1.79
N LYS A 47 3.49 0.14 -0.71
CA LYS A 47 2.43 -0.87 -0.63
C LYS A 47 1.05 -0.22 -0.61
N ARG A 48 0.89 0.88 0.13
CA ARG A 48 -0.35 1.68 0.15
C ARG A 48 -0.67 2.26 -1.23
N LYS A 49 0.33 2.92 -1.85
CA LYS A 49 0.20 3.48 -3.20
C LYS A 49 -0.12 2.41 -4.24
N LEU A 50 0.53 1.25 -4.18
CA LEU A 50 0.25 0.13 -5.07
C LEU A 50 -1.19 -0.38 -4.91
N LYS A 51 -1.68 -0.50 -3.66
CA LYS A 51 -3.06 -0.89 -3.37
C LYS A 51 -4.07 0.11 -3.94
N GLU A 52 -3.83 1.40 -3.74
CA GLU A 52 -4.66 2.48 -4.29
C GLU A 52 -4.70 2.45 -5.83
N THR A 53 -3.53 2.35 -6.48
CA THR A 53 -3.43 2.24 -7.95
C THR A 53 -4.12 0.99 -8.49
N LEU A 54 -4.03 -0.15 -7.79
CA LEU A 54 -4.73 -1.38 -8.17
C LEU A 54 -6.26 -1.21 -8.10
N LEU A 55 -6.76 -0.55 -7.06
CA LEU A 55 -8.19 -0.26 -6.92
C LEU A 55 -8.70 0.67 -8.03
N GLU A 56 -7.96 1.74 -8.32
CA GLU A 56 -8.28 2.64 -9.44
C GLU A 56 -8.27 1.90 -10.78
N THR A 57 -7.28 1.03 -11.00
CA THR A 57 -7.19 0.21 -12.21
C THR A 57 -8.42 -0.70 -12.35
N ILE A 58 -8.82 -1.37 -11.27
CA ILE A 58 -10.04 -2.21 -11.25
C ILE A 58 -11.28 -1.40 -11.60
N GLN A 59 -11.42 -0.19 -11.04
CA GLN A 59 -12.55 0.68 -11.32
C GLN A 59 -12.60 1.09 -12.80
N VAL A 60 -11.49 1.55 -13.37
CA VAL A 60 -11.41 1.93 -14.80
C VAL A 60 -11.68 0.73 -15.70
N LEU A 61 -11.23 -0.48 -15.33
CA LEU A 61 -11.54 -1.71 -16.05
C LEU A 61 -13.03 -2.06 -15.99
N GLU A 62 -13.70 -1.84 -14.86
CA GLU A 62 -15.16 -2.03 -14.73
C GLU A 62 -15.94 -1.08 -15.63
N GLU A 63 -15.56 0.20 -15.64
CA GLU A 63 -16.16 1.24 -16.48
C GLU A 63 -15.92 0.93 -17.98
N SER A 64 -14.70 0.53 -18.34
CA SER A 64 -14.34 0.14 -19.70
C SER A 64 -15.07 -1.13 -20.16
N LYS A 65 -15.28 -2.10 -19.27
CA LYS A 65 -16.07 -3.30 -19.58
C LYS A 65 -17.51 -2.97 -19.92
N ARG A 66 -18.14 -2.00 -19.23
CA ARG A 66 -19.51 -1.55 -19.55
C ARG A 66 -19.59 -0.99 -20.97
N ALA A 67 -18.52 -0.36 -21.46
CA ALA A 67 -18.44 0.21 -22.80
C ALA A 67 -18.06 -0.81 -23.90
N PHE A 68 -17.19 -1.78 -23.62
CA PHE A 68 -16.57 -2.63 -24.66
C PHE A 68 -16.91 -4.14 -24.61
N LYS A 69 -17.56 -4.64 -23.54
CA LYS A 69 -17.87 -6.09 -23.35
C LYS A 69 -16.67 -7.04 -23.56
N SER A 70 -15.44 -6.57 -23.32
CA SER A 70 -14.23 -7.39 -23.52
C SER A 70 -14.07 -8.45 -22.44
N ARG A 71 -13.92 -9.71 -22.87
CA ARG A 71 -13.64 -10.86 -21.99
C ARG A 71 -12.27 -10.75 -21.30
N GLN A 72 -11.27 -10.21 -22.01
CA GLN A 72 -9.91 -10.03 -21.47
C GLN A 72 -9.88 -9.00 -20.32
N LEU A 73 -10.68 -7.94 -20.40
CA LEU A 73 -10.78 -6.94 -19.32
C LEU A 73 -11.44 -7.52 -18.05
N GLU A 74 -12.43 -8.39 -18.21
CA GLU A 74 -13.06 -9.07 -17.08
C GLU A 74 -12.12 -10.06 -16.38
N GLU A 75 -11.33 -10.82 -17.16
CA GLU A 75 -10.33 -11.74 -16.61
C GLU A 75 -9.24 -10.96 -15.87
N LEU A 76 -8.78 -9.83 -16.41
CA LEU A 76 -7.81 -8.97 -15.75
C LEU A 76 -8.36 -8.39 -14.44
N ARG A 77 -9.59 -7.87 -14.45
CA ARG A 77 -10.27 -7.36 -13.25
C ARG A 77 -10.31 -8.42 -12.13
N LYS A 78 -10.74 -9.64 -12.45
CA LYS A 78 -10.81 -10.74 -11.48
C LYS A 78 -9.46 -11.10 -10.89
N LYS A 79 -8.40 -11.15 -11.71
CA LYS A 79 -7.03 -11.38 -11.22
C LYS A 79 -6.58 -10.30 -10.25
N LEU A 80 -6.83 -9.02 -10.56
CA LEU A 80 -6.43 -7.90 -9.72
C LEU A 80 -7.20 -7.89 -8.38
N ILE A 81 -8.49 -8.25 -8.38
CA ILE A 81 -9.27 -8.43 -7.14
C ILE A 81 -8.68 -9.57 -6.29
N GLY A 82 -8.31 -10.69 -6.90
CA GLY A 82 -7.67 -11.81 -6.19
C GLY A 82 -6.36 -11.41 -5.50
N VAL A 83 -5.48 -10.70 -6.23
CA VAL A 83 -4.23 -10.18 -5.67
C VAL A 83 -4.48 -9.22 -4.50
N LEU A 84 -5.51 -8.38 -4.58
CA LEU A 84 -5.87 -7.49 -3.47
C LEU A 84 -6.41 -8.24 -2.25
N ALA A 85 -7.16 -9.32 -2.45
CA ALA A 85 -7.68 -10.15 -1.35
C ALA A 85 -6.56 -10.92 -0.62
N GLU A 86 -5.54 -11.37 -1.33
CA GLU A 86 -4.37 -12.07 -0.77
C GLU A 86 -3.39 -11.13 -0.04
N THR A 87 -3.43 -9.83 -0.36
CA THR A 87 -2.50 -8.82 0.17
C THR A 87 -3.10 -7.89 1.23
N ALA A 88 -4.42 -8.00 1.48
CA ALA A 88 -5.17 -7.36 2.56
C ALA A 88 -4.83 -7.95 3.94
#